data_AF-A0A4D7CQ76-F1
#
_entry.id   AF-A0A4D7CQ76-F1
#
_cell.length_a   1.000
_cell.length_b   1.000
_cell.length_c   1.000
_cell.angle_alpha   90.00
_cell.angle_beta   90.00
_cell.angle_gamma   90.00
#
_symmetry.space_group_name_H-M   'P 1'
#
loop_
_entity.id
_entity.type
_entity.pdbx_description
1 polymer ?
#
loop_
_entity_poly.entity_id
_entity_poly.type
_entity_poly.pdbx_seq_one_letter_code
_entity_poly.pdbx_strand_id
1 'polypeptide(L)'
;MDIEKTNRMNALFEFYSTLLTEKQMNYIELYYADDFSLGEIAEEFDVSRQAVYDNIKRTEKILEKYEKNLHLYSNYVVRKDLLEKMKDKVSQDYPDDTELHELIKQIQEIED
;
A
#
# COMPACT_ATOMS: atom_id res chain seq x y z
N MET A 1 11.11 -11.59 10.11
CA MET A 1 10.39 -10.32 9.94
C MET A 1 8.91 -10.67 9.92
N ASP A 2 8.07 -9.95 10.65
CA ASP A 2 6.65 -10.32 10.78
C ASP A 2 5.95 -10.08 9.42
N ILE A 3 5.32 -11.10 8.85
CA ILE A 3 4.71 -11.03 7.50
C ILE A 3 3.67 -9.91 7.44
N GLU A 4 2.92 -9.72 8.53
CA GLU A 4 1.93 -8.65 8.64
C GLU A 4 2.56 -7.26 8.54
N LYS A 5 3.74 -7.06 9.13
CA LYS A 5 4.45 -5.79 9.08
C LYS A 5 4.97 -5.51 7.67
N THR A 6 5.45 -6.54 6.97
CA THR A 6 5.89 -6.41 5.57
C THR A 6 4.73 -6.04 4.66
N ASN A 7 3.61 -6.77 4.73
CA ASN A 7 2.43 -6.49 3.91
C ASN A 7 1.88 -5.08 4.18
N ARG A 8 1.84 -4.65 5.44
CA ARG A 8 1.43 -3.30 5.80
C ARG A 8 2.35 -2.26 5.17
N MET A 9 3.67 -2.44 5.27
CA MET A 9 4.61 -1.46 4.74
C MET A 9 4.55 -1.38 3.21
N ASN A 10 4.36 -2.51 2.52
CA ASN A 10 4.15 -2.55 1.07
C ASN A 10 2.91 -1.74 0.69
N ALA A 11 1.78 -1.97 1.37
CA ALA A 11 0.57 -1.21 1.12
C ALA A 11 0.78 0.29 1.38
N LEU A 12 1.37 0.67 2.52
CA LEU A 12 1.64 2.09 2.79
C LEU A 12 2.58 2.71 1.75
N PHE A 13 3.55 1.96 1.25
CA PHE A 13 4.44 2.43 0.20
C PHE A 13 3.68 2.69 -1.11
N GLU A 14 2.78 1.80 -1.54
CA GLU A 14 1.93 2.02 -2.72
C GLU A 14 1.12 3.33 -2.62
N PHE A 15 0.54 3.62 -1.45
CA PHE A 15 -0.26 4.83 -1.25
C PHE A 15 0.54 6.12 -1.09
N TYR A 16 1.78 6.06 -0.60
CA TYR A 16 2.53 7.24 -0.15
C TYR A 16 3.93 7.40 -0.77
N SER A 17 4.35 6.51 -1.68
CA SER A 17 5.67 6.54 -2.35
C SER A 17 5.99 7.90 -2.96
N THR A 18 5.00 8.53 -3.62
CA THR A 18 5.14 9.84 -4.28
C THR A 18 5.41 11.01 -3.34
N LEU A 19 5.20 10.83 -2.03
CA LEU A 19 5.48 11.83 -1.00
C LEU A 19 6.90 11.69 -0.41
N LEU A 20 7.58 10.60 -0.73
CA LEU A 20 8.94 10.33 -0.27
C LEU A 20 9.96 11.08 -1.12
N THR A 21 11.14 11.31 -0.54
CA THR A 21 12.30 11.73 -1.34
C THR A 21 12.83 10.54 -2.15
N GLU A 22 13.48 10.79 -3.29
CA GLU A 22 14.04 9.73 -4.15
C GLU A 22 14.86 8.70 -3.37
N LYS A 23 15.73 9.15 -2.46
CA LYS A 23 16.58 8.25 -1.66
C LYS A 23 15.78 7.38 -0.68
N GLN A 24 14.67 7.90 -0.14
CA GLN A 24 13.78 7.13 0.74
C GLN A 24 12.97 6.11 -0.07
N MET A 25 12.48 6.52 -1.24
CA MET A 25 11.73 5.69 -2.17
C MET A 25 12.58 4.51 -2.66
N ASN A 26 13.75 4.78 -3.23
CA ASN A 26 14.62 3.76 -3.81
C ASN A 26 15.01 2.68 -2.78
N TYR A 27 15.31 3.08 -1.53
CA TYR A 27 15.73 2.12 -0.50
C TYR A 27 14.57 1.24 -0.03
N ILE A 28 13.36 1.81 0.07
CA ILE A 28 12.16 1.04 0.42
C ILE A 28 11.78 0.12 -0.73
N GLU A 29 11.77 0.61 -1.97
CA GLU A 29 11.43 -0.17 -3.16
C GLU A 29 12.34 -1.39 -3.31
N LEU A 30 13.67 -1.19 -3.31
CA LEU A 30 14.62 -2.29 -3.40
C LEU A 30 14.42 -3.31 -2.26
N TYR A 31 14.13 -2.83 -1.05
CA TYR A 31 13.99 -3.70 0.11
C TYR A 31 12.67 -4.49 0.16
N TYR A 32 11.56 -3.86 -0.26
CA TYR A 32 10.21 -4.37 -0.06
C TYR A 32 9.54 -4.90 -1.33
N ALA A 33 9.90 -4.35 -2.50
CA ALA A 33 9.39 -4.77 -3.80
C ALA A 33 10.36 -5.72 -4.51
N ASP A 34 11.67 -5.44 -4.45
CA ASP A 34 12.69 -6.22 -5.19
C ASP A 34 13.42 -7.26 -4.32
N ASP A 35 13.05 -7.40 -3.03
CA ASP A 35 13.63 -8.35 -2.06
C ASP A 35 15.16 -8.23 -1.87
N PHE A 36 15.75 -7.06 -2.13
CA PHE A 36 17.17 -6.83 -1.86
C PHE A 36 17.46 -6.86 -0.36
N SER A 37 18.57 -7.46 0.03
CA SER A 37 19.11 -7.34 1.37
C SER A 37 19.70 -5.95 1.62
N LEU A 38 19.78 -5.57 2.90
CA LEU A 38 20.46 -4.32 3.31
C LEU A 38 21.92 -4.26 2.86
N GLY A 39 22.57 -5.41 2.62
CA GLY A 39 23.93 -5.48 2.12
C GLY A 39 24.00 -5.14 0.63
N GLU A 40 23.12 -5.73 -0.17
CA GLU A 40 23.04 -5.46 -1.62
C GLU A 40 22.70 -3.99 -1.88
N ILE A 41 21.76 -3.40 -1.14
CA ILE A 41 21.45 -1.96 -1.24
C ILE A 41 22.65 -1.12 -0.79
N ALA A 42 23.40 -1.54 0.21
CA ALA A 42 24.56 -0.80 0.69
C ALA A 42 25.68 -0.78 -0.35
N GLU A 43 25.93 -1.91 -1.02
CA GLU A 43 26.89 -2.05 -2.10
C GLU A 43 26.47 -1.22 -3.33
N GLU A 44 25.21 -1.29 -3.75
CA GLU A 44 24.68 -0.57 -4.91
C GLU A 44 24.84 0.96 -4.78
N PHE A 45 24.67 1.50 -3.56
CA PHE A 45 24.72 2.94 -3.31
C PHE A 45 26.06 3.42 -2.69
N ASP A 46 27.06 2.55 -2.55
CA ASP A 46 28.35 2.83 -1.88
C ASP A 46 28.17 3.50 -0.50
N VAL A 47 27.30 2.91 0.33
CA VAL A 47 27.00 3.36 1.69
C VAL A 47 27.17 2.23 2.69
N SER A 48 27.16 2.56 3.98
CA SER A 48 27.18 1.51 5.01
C SER A 48 25.81 0.82 5.11
N ARG A 49 25.83 -0.48 5.41
CA ARG A 49 24.63 -1.26 5.76
C ARG A 49 23.80 -0.60 6.86
N GLN A 50 24.46 0.06 7.82
CA GLN A 50 23.79 0.80 8.89
C GLN A 50 23.03 2.02 8.35
N ALA A 51 23.61 2.75 7.39
CA ALA A 51 22.94 3.90 6.78
C ALA A 51 21.68 3.50 6.01
N VAL A 52 21.70 2.36 5.31
CA VAL A 52 20.51 1.79 4.66
C VAL A 52 19.45 1.43 5.70
N TYR A 53 19.83 0.69 6.74
CA TYR A 53 18.92 0.29 7.82
C TYR A 53 18.24 1.49 8.48
N ASP A 54 19.02 2.51 8.85
CA ASP A 54 18.51 3.71 9.52
C ASP A 54 17.57 4.51 8.61
N ASN A 55 17.85 4.55 7.30
CA ASN A 55 16.99 5.20 6.32
C ASN A 55 15.67 4.45 6.20
N ILE A 56 15.68 3.14 5.95
CA ILE A 56 14.46 2.31 5.87
C ILE A 56 13.62 2.51 7.14
N LYS A 57 14.23 2.39 8.33
CA LYS A 57 13.52 2.55 9.60
C LYS A 57 12.91 3.93 9.79
N ARG A 58 13.55 4.98 9.27
CA ARG A 58 13.02 6.34 9.29
C ARG A 58 11.87 6.49 8.31
N THR A 59 11.99 5.92 7.12
CA THR A 59 10.96 5.96 6.09
C THR A 59 9.71 5.18 6.52
N GLU A 60 9.85 4.03 7.17
CA GLU A 60 8.73 3.31 7.81
C GLU A 60 7.92 4.23 8.74
N LYS A 61 8.60 5.02 9.58
CA LYS A 61 7.94 5.96 10.50
C LYS A 61 7.25 7.11 9.77
N ILE A 62 7.79 7.54 8.63
CA ILE A 62 7.20 8.59 7.80
C ILE A 62 5.92 8.07 7.15
N LEU A 63 5.96 6.86 6.56
CA LEU A 63 4.79 6.20 5.96
C LEU A 63 3.66 6.01 6.98
N GLU A 64 3.96 5.51 8.18
CA GLU A 64 2.97 5.39 9.26
C GLU A 64 2.42 6.75 9.71
N LYS A 65 3.24 7.81 9.69
CA LYS A 65 2.78 9.16 10.00
C LYS A 65 1.85 9.70 8.92
N TYR A 66 2.13 9.43 7.64
CA TYR A 66 1.20 9.76 6.57
C TYR A 66 -0.12 9.02 6.74
N GLU A 67 -0.08 7.71 7.01
CA GLU A 67 -1.30 6.94 7.24
C GLU A 67 -2.10 7.46 8.42
N LYS A 68 -1.45 7.80 9.53
CA LYS A 68 -2.11 8.38 10.70
C LYS A 68 -2.83 9.70 10.41
N ASN A 69 -2.37 10.47 9.43
CA ASN A 69 -2.91 11.79 9.13
C ASN A 69 -3.88 11.80 7.94
N LEU A 70 -3.66 10.92 6.96
CA LEU A 70 -4.35 10.91 5.67
C LEU A 70 -5.32 9.75 5.53
N HIS A 71 -5.09 8.63 6.22
CA HIS A 71 -5.97 7.47 6.26
C HIS A 71 -6.28 6.87 4.87
N LEU A 72 -5.40 7.02 3.88
CA LEU A 72 -5.71 6.57 2.51
C LEU A 72 -5.86 5.05 2.45
N TYR A 73 -4.93 4.32 3.05
CA TYR A 73 -4.96 2.85 3.04
C TYR A 73 -6.12 2.32 3.89
N SER A 74 -6.30 2.82 5.12
CA SER A 74 -7.41 2.38 5.97
C SER A 74 -8.78 2.68 5.35
N ASN A 75 -8.96 3.86 4.75
CA ASN A 75 -10.20 4.17 4.04
C ASN A 75 -10.40 3.30 2.81
N TYR A 76 -9.33 2.98 2.06
CA TYR A 76 -9.40 2.03 0.94
C TYR A 76 -9.90 0.65 1.39
N VAL A 77 -9.33 0.09 2.47
CA VAL A 77 -9.77 -1.20 3.03
C VAL A 77 -11.26 -1.17 3.41
N VAL A 78 -11.71 -0.09 4.06
CA VAL A 78 -13.12 0.08 4.42
C VAL A 78 -14.03 0.19 3.20
N ARG A 79 -13.65 0.99 2.19
CA ARG A 79 -14.43 1.13 0.95
C ARG A 79 -14.54 -0.20 0.20
N LYS A 80 -13.44 -0.96 0.12
CA LYS A 80 -13.42 -2.28 -0.51
C LYS A 80 -14.37 -3.28 0.17
N ASP A 81 -14.33 -3.36 1.50
CA ASP A 81 -15.25 -4.20 2.28
C ASP A 81 -16.72 -3.80 2.11
N LEU A 82 -17.01 -2.49 2.08
CA LEU A 82 -18.36 -1.98 1.83
C LEU A 82 -18.85 -2.30 0.41
N LEU A 83 -18.00 -2.16 -0.61
CA LEU A 83 -18.35 -2.46 -2.00
C LEU A 83 -18.65 -3.95 -2.20
N GLU A 84 -17.86 -4.84 -1.61
CA GLU A 84 -18.14 -6.29 -1.66
C GLU A 84 -19.48 -6.61 -0.98
N LYS A 85 -19.74 -6.04 0.21
CA LYS A 85 -21.05 -6.20 0.87
C LYS A 85 -22.21 -5.66 0.04
N MET A 86 -22.03 -4.53 -0.64
CA MET A 86 -23.04 -3.96 -1.53
C MET A 86 -23.30 -4.88 -2.72
N LYS A 87 -22.26 -5.39 -3.36
CA LYS A 87 -22.34 -6.33 -4.47
C LYS A 87 -23.08 -7.61 -4.10
N ASP A 88 -22.76 -8.18 -2.94
CA ASP A 88 -23.44 -9.38 -2.43
C ASP A 88 -24.93 -9.10 -2.18
N LYS A 89 -25.24 -7.97 -1.54
CA LYS A 89 -26.62 -7.60 -1.23
C LYS A 89 -27.44 -7.31 -2.48
N VAL A 90 -26.88 -6.62 -3.46
CA VAL A 90 -27.55 -6.34 -4.74
C VAL A 90 -27.76 -7.62 -5.54
N SER A 91 -26.79 -8.54 -5.55
CA SER A 91 -26.95 -9.84 -6.20
C SER A 91 -28.06 -10.70 -5.60
N GLN A 92 -28.32 -10.55 -4.30
CA GLN A 92 -29.40 -11.27 -3.60
C GLN A 92 -30.77 -10.61 -3.76
N ASP A 93 -30.84 -9.29 -3.53
CA ASP A 93 -32.11 -8.56 -3.45
C ASP A 93 -32.61 -8.07 -4.82
N TYR A 94 -31.69 -7.83 -5.77
CA TYR A 94 -31.94 -7.24 -7.08
C TYR A 94 -31.18 -7.97 -8.21
N PRO A 95 -31.39 -9.27 -8.41
CA PRO A 95 -30.60 -10.07 -9.36
C PRO A 95 -30.75 -9.62 -10.83
N ASP A 96 -31.91 -9.06 -11.20
CA ASP A 96 -32.20 -8.67 -12.59
C ASP A 96 -31.91 -7.18 -12.88
N ASP A 97 -31.52 -6.38 -11.87
CA ASP A 97 -31.24 -4.95 -12.02
C ASP A 97 -29.83 -4.72 -12.61
N THR A 98 -29.73 -4.92 -13.92
CA THR A 98 -28.46 -4.87 -14.66
C THR A 98 -27.77 -3.51 -14.54
N GLU A 99 -28.53 -2.42 -14.41
CA GLU A 99 -27.97 -1.06 -14.26
C GLU A 99 -27.26 -0.92 -12.90
N LEU A 100 -27.88 -1.40 -11.82
CA LEU A 100 -27.29 -1.34 -10.50
C LEU A 100 -26.02 -2.19 -10.38
N HIS A 101 -26.00 -3.38 -10.99
CA HIS A 101 -24.82 -4.23 -11.07
C HIS A 101 -23.67 -3.54 -11.81
N GLU A 102 -23.97 -2.87 -12.92
CA GLU A 102 -22.98 -2.16 -13.72
C GLU A 102 -22.43 -0.94 -12.99
N LEU A 103 -23.27 -0.18 -12.27
CA LEU A 103 -22.81 0.95 -11.45
C LEU A 103 -21.86 0.50 -10.33
N ILE A 104 -22.15 -0.61 -9.65
CA ILE A 104 -21.25 -1.16 -8.62
C ILE A 104 -19.92 -1.57 -9.25
N LYS A 105 -19.95 -2.25 -10.40
CA LYS A 105 -18.76 -2.66 -11.13
C LYS A 105 -17.89 -1.46 -11.54
N GLN A 106 -18.50 -0.39 -12.03
CA GLN A 106 -17.77 0.84 -12.38
C GLN A 106 -17.11 1.49 -11.16
N ILE A 107 -17.75 1.49 -10.00
CA ILE A 107 -17.12 2.02 -8.77
C ILE A 107 -15.95 1.14 -8.33
N GLN A 108 -16.06 -0.20 -8.45
CA GLN A 108 -14.96 -1.11 -8.16
C GLN A 108 -13.75 -0.85 -9.07
N GLU A 109 -13.97 -0.63 -10.36
CA GLU A 109 -12.91 -0.32 -11.34
C GLU A 109 -12.18 1.02 -11.09
N ILE A 110 -12.77 1.94 -10.31
CA ILE A 110 -12.12 3.22 -9.93
C ILE A 110 -11.19 3.05 -8.73
N GLU A 111 -11.47 2.07 -7.86
CA GLU A 111 -10.71 1.84 -6.63
C GLU A 111 -9.51 0.90 -6.83
N ASP A 112 -9.52 0.08 -7.88
CA ASP A 112 -8.43 -0.83 -8.27
C ASP A 112 -7.41 -0.15 -9.22
#